data_AF-A0A0P9CRW5-F1
#
_entry.id   AF-A0A0P9CRW5-F1
#
_cell.length_a   1.000
_cell.length_b   1.000
_cell.length_c   1.000
_cell.angle_alpha   90.00
_cell.angle_beta   90.00
_cell.angle_gamma   90.00
#
_symmetry.space_group_name_H-M   'P 1'
#
loop_
_entity.id
_entity.type
_entity.pdbx_description
1 polymer ?
#
loop_
_entity_poly.entity_id
_entity_poly.type
_entity_poly.pdbx_seq_one_letter_code
_entity_poly.pdbx_strand_id
1 'polypeptide(L)'
;TAAGLAAGKPTLIVPHMADQPFWGRRVFELGVGPRPLPRGQLSADTLAQRIDALLGTPRFAANASALGERIRAEDGVATAVAWIERFCAARKPLRS
;
A
#
# COMPACT_ATOMS: atom_id res chain seq x y z
N THR A 1 0.09 -1.46 7.01
CA THR A 1 -0.13 -1.71 5.56
C THR A 1 1.12 -1.52 4.73
N ALA A 2 1.79 -0.36 4.78
CA ALA A 2 2.98 -0.06 3.98
C ALA A 2 4.08 -1.13 4.03
N ALA A 3 4.41 -1.64 5.23
CA ALA A 3 5.44 -2.67 5.40
C ALA A 3 5.16 -3.96 4.60
N GLY A 4 3.91 -4.41 4.49
CA GLY A 4 3.55 -5.60 3.72
C GLY A 4 3.74 -5.41 2.21
N LEU A 5 3.39 -4.22 1.71
CA LEU A 5 3.62 -3.84 0.32
C LEU A 5 5.12 -3.70 0.02
N ALA A 6 5.88 -3.06 0.92
CA ALA A 6 7.33 -2.93 0.81
C ALA A 6 8.05 -4.29 0.88
N ALA A 7 7.50 -5.27 1.60
CA ALA A 7 8.00 -6.65 1.63
C ALA A 7 7.67 -7.44 0.36
N GLY A 8 6.85 -6.88 -0.54
CA GLY A 8 6.44 -7.50 -1.80
C GLY A 8 5.58 -8.74 -1.62
N LYS A 9 4.72 -8.76 -0.58
CA LYS A 9 3.85 -9.91 -0.28
C LYS A 9 2.39 -9.61 -0.63
N PRO A 10 1.64 -10.59 -1.19
CA PRO A 10 0.19 -10.48 -1.32
C PRO A 10 -0.44 -10.06 0.00
N THR A 11 -1.35 -9.10 -0.05
CA THR A 11 -1.90 -8.47 1.16
C THR A 11 -3.43 -8.54 1.16
N LEU A 12 -4.02 -9.03 2.24
CA LEU A 12 -5.46 -8.90 2.54
C LEU A 12 -5.65 -7.84 3.62
N ILE A 13 -6.57 -6.90 3.40
CA ILE A 13 -6.91 -5.87 4.40
C ILE A 13 -8.29 -6.15 4.98
N VAL A 14 -8.37 -6.18 6.30
CA VAL A 14 -9.61 -6.11 7.08
C VAL A 14 -9.69 -4.70 7.69
N PRO A 15 -10.50 -3.78 7.14
CA PRO A 15 -10.50 -2.40 7.62
C PRO A 15 -11.20 -2.27 8.98
N HIS A 16 -10.52 -1.68 9.95
CA HIS A 16 -11.06 -1.32 11.27
C HIS A 16 -11.26 0.19 11.43
N MET A 17 -10.27 1.00 11.05
CA MET A 17 -10.34 2.48 11.14
C MET A 17 -9.23 3.16 10.31
N ALA A 18 -9.30 4.49 10.24
CA ALA A 18 -8.32 5.40 9.64
C ALA A 18 -8.07 5.13 8.14
N ASP A 19 -6.84 4.86 7.77
CA ASP A 19 -6.36 4.76 6.39
C ASP A 19 -6.62 3.38 5.76
N GLN A 20 -7.04 2.39 6.55
CA GLN A 20 -7.21 1.02 6.09
C GLN A 20 -8.26 0.85 4.97
N PRO A 21 -9.40 1.57 4.94
CA PRO A 21 -10.33 1.50 3.81
C PRO A 21 -9.69 1.97 2.49
N PHE A 22 -8.93 3.06 2.55
CA PHE A 22 -8.20 3.59 1.39
C PHE A 22 -7.18 2.57 0.88
N TRP A 23 -6.34 2.04 1.79
CA TRP A 23 -5.33 1.06 1.40
C TRP A 23 -5.92 -0.28 0.95
N GLY A 24 -7.03 -0.72 1.53
CA GLY A 24 -7.75 -1.92 1.09
C GLY A 24 -8.24 -1.79 -0.35
N ARG A 25 -8.77 -0.62 -0.73
CA ARG A 25 -9.10 -0.31 -2.12
C ARG A 25 -7.85 -0.31 -3.00
N ARG A 26 -6.77 0.35 -2.56
CA ARG A 26 -5.53 0.46 -3.34
C ARG A 26 -4.88 -0.90 -3.60
N VAL A 27 -4.86 -1.79 -2.61
CA VAL A 27 -4.40 -3.17 -2.71
C VAL A 27 -5.15 -3.93 -3.81
N PHE A 28 -6.48 -3.81 -3.82
CA PHE A 28 -7.32 -4.44 -4.83
C PHE A 28 -7.08 -3.87 -6.24
N GLU A 29 -7.04 -2.54 -6.37
CA GLU A 29 -6.82 -1.86 -7.65
C GLU A 29 -5.45 -2.14 -8.26
N LEU A 30 -4.42 -2.25 -7.43
CA LEU A 30 -3.07 -2.64 -7.85
C LEU A 30 -2.96 -4.14 -8.15
N GLY A 31 -4.01 -4.91 -7.85
CA GLY A 31 -4.01 -6.36 -8.02
C GLY A 31 -2.91 -7.02 -7.19
N VAL A 32 -2.66 -6.54 -5.98
CA VAL A 32 -1.70 -7.13 -5.01
C VAL A 32 -2.43 -7.86 -3.87
N GLY A 33 -3.75 -8.01 -4.00
CA GLY A 33 -4.63 -8.74 -3.10
C GLY A 33 -6.09 -8.65 -3.54
N PRO A 34 -6.98 -9.41 -2.88
CA PRO A 34 -8.40 -9.39 -3.16
C PRO A 34 -9.06 -8.10 -2.64
N ARG A 35 -10.37 -7.97 -2.87
CA ARG A 35 -11.18 -6.91 -2.24
C ARG A 35 -11.04 -6.97 -0.71
N PRO A 36 -11.01 -5.81 -0.03
CA PRO A 36 -10.91 -5.78 1.43
C PRO A 36 -12.09 -6.53 2.05
N LEU A 37 -11.83 -7.25 3.14
CA LEU A 37 -12.85 -7.96 3.90
C LEU A 37 -13.47 -6.99 4.91
N PRO A 38 -14.74 -6.59 4.76
CA PRO A 38 -15.38 -5.69 5.71
C PRO A 38 -15.44 -6.34 7.09
N ARG A 39 -15.16 -5.57 8.16
CA ARG A 39 -15.18 -6.07 9.54
C ARG A 39 -16.49 -6.79 9.91
N GLY A 40 -17.64 -6.28 9.44
CA GLY A 40 -18.95 -6.91 9.69
C GLY A 40 -19.16 -8.26 9.02
N GLN A 41 -18.27 -8.67 8.12
CA GLN A 41 -18.26 -9.96 7.44
C GLN A 41 -17.11 -10.86 7.93
N LEU A 42 -16.34 -10.43 8.93
CA LEU A 42 -15.20 -11.18 9.44
C LEU A 42 -15.69 -12.37 10.26
N SER A 43 -15.41 -13.58 9.77
CA SER A 43 -15.50 -14.84 10.49
C SER A 43 -14.26 -15.68 10.16
N ALA A 44 -14.05 -16.78 10.88
CA ALA A 44 -12.97 -17.72 10.57
C ALA A 44 -13.10 -18.24 9.13
N ASP A 45 -14.31 -18.62 8.71
CA ASP A 45 -14.57 -19.16 7.38
C ASP A 45 -14.33 -18.12 6.28
N THR A 46 -14.83 -16.89 6.45
CA THR A 46 -14.64 -15.84 5.43
C THR A 46 -13.18 -15.40 5.34
N LEU A 47 -12.47 -15.40 6.47
CA LEU A 47 -11.03 -15.13 6.49
C LEU A 47 -10.25 -16.23 5.77
N ALA A 48 -10.52 -17.51 6.07
CA ALA A 48 -9.88 -18.65 5.41
C ALA A 48 -10.09 -18.60 3.89
N GLN A 49 -11.33 -18.43 3.44
CA GLN A 49 -11.65 -18.31 2.01
C GLN A 49 -10.91 -17.15 1.34
N ARG A 50 -10.71 -16.03 2.03
CA ARG A 50 -9.97 -14.88 1.49
C ARG A 50 -8.47 -15.13 1.44
N ILE A 51 -7.92 -15.86 2.40
CA ILE A 51 -6.52 -16.30 2.39
C ILE A 51 -6.30 -17.29 1.25
N ASP A 52 -7.19 -18.26 1.07
CA ASP A 52 -7.11 -19.22 -0.05
C ASP A 52 -7.16 -18.50 -1.40
N ALA A 53 -8.08 -17.54 -1.57
CA ALA A 53 -8.12 -16.72 -2.78
C ALA A 53 -6.86 -15.87 -2.98
N LEU A 54 -6.30 -15.32 -1.90
CA LEU A 54 -5.07 -14.52 -1.93
C LEU A 54 -3.86 -15.36 -2.38
N LEU A 55 -3.72 -16.58 -1.85
CA LEU A 55 -2.61 -17.47 -2.15
C LEU A 55 -2.80 -18.24 -3.47
N GLY A 56 -4.04 -18.58 -3.80
CA GLY A 56 -4.41 -19.32 -5.01
C GLY A 56 -4.49 -18.48 -6.28
N THR A 57 -4.27 -17.16 -6.21
CA THR A 57 -4.24 -16.27 -7.38
C THR A 57 -2.80 -15.83 -7.68
N PRO A 58 -2.09 -16.47 -8.64
CA PRO A 58 -0.65 -16.24 -8.86
C PRO A 58 -0.30 -14.78 -9.20
N ARG A 59 -1.21 -14.07 -9.87
CA ARG A 59 -1.03 -12.66 -10.23
C ARG A 59 -0.77 -11.77 -9.01
N PHE A 60 -1.38 -12.06 -7.86
CA PHE A 60 -1.18 -11.25 -6.65
C PHE A 60 0.26 -11.31 -6.17
N ALA A 61 0.89 -12.49 -6.21
CA ALA A 61 2.29 -12.66 -5.83
C ALA A 61 3.23 -11.93 -6.80
N ALA A 62 3.02 -12.08 -8.10
CA ALA A 62 3.83 -11.40 -9.12
C ALA A 62 3.75 -9.88 -8.98
N ASN A 63 2.53 -9.33 -8.87
CA ASN A 63 2.32 -7.89 -8.74
C ASN A 63 2.88 -7.36 -7.42
N ALA A 64 2.71 -8.09 -6.32
CA ALA A 64 3.23 -7.68 -5.02
C ALA A 64 4.77 -7.63 -5.03
N SER A 65 5.42 -8.64 -5.62
CA SER A 65 6.89 -8.65 -5.77
C SER A 65 7.38 -7.42 -6.52
N ALA A 66 6.82 -7.18 -7.72
CA ALA A 66 7.18 -6.04 -8.56
C ALA A 66 6.90 -4.69 -7.87
N LEU A 67 5.79 -4.56 -7.15
CA LEU A 67 5.48 -3.36 -6.39
C LEU A 67 6.46 -3.14 -5.24
N GLY A 68 6.79 -4.20 -4.50
CA GLY A 68 7.74 -4.12 -3.38
C GLY A 68 9.15 -3.75 -3.85
N GLU A 69 9.60 -4.26 -4.99
CA GLU A 69 10.86 -3.86 -5.62
C GLU A 69 10.88 -2.37 -5.94
N ARG A 70 9.81 -1.85 -6.56
CA ARG A 70 9.69 -0.41 -6.85
C ARG A 70 9.75 0.44 -5.59
N ILE A 71 8.97 0.08 -4.56
CA ILE A 71 8.95 0.81 -3.29
C ILE A 71 10.34 0.84 -2.64
N ARG A 72 11.08 -0.28 -2.66
CA ARG A 72 12.43 -0.34 -2.06
C ARG A 72 13.48 0.40 -2.89
N ALA A 73 13.27 0.54 -4.19
CA ALA A 73 14.14 1.30 -5.09
C ALA A 73 13.93 2.81 -5.00
N GLU A 74 12.84 3.27 -4.37
CA GLU A 74 12.58 4.70 -4.17
C GLU A 74 13.50 5.27 -3.09
N ASP A 75 14.27 6.31 -3.43
CA ASP A 75 14.85 7.22 -2.45
C ASP A 75 13.86 8.34 -2.13
N GLY A 76 12.78 7.96 -1.45
CA GLY A 76 11.67 8.86 -1.15
C GLY A 76 12.07 10.03 -0.25
N VAL A 77 13.01 9.80 0.68
CA VAL A 77 13.47 10.84 1.61
C VAL A 77 14.32 11.87 0.88
N ALA A 78 15.34 11.46 0.12
CA ALA A 78 16.17 12.43 -0.61
C ALA A 78 15.33 13.20 -1.64
N THR A 79 14.40 12.51 -2.32
CA THR A 79 13.46 13.15 -3.25
C THR A 79 12.63 14.23 -2.54
N ALA A 80 12.04 13.91 -1.37
CA ALA A 80 11.25 14.87 -0.62
C ALA A 80 12.07 16.07 -0.14
N VAL A 81 13.29 15.85 0.36
CA VAL A 81 14.21 16.92 0.77
C VAL A 81 14.50 17.86 -0.40
N ALA A 82 14.90 17.32 -1.55
CA ALA A 82 15.20 18.13 -2.74
C ALA A 82 14.00 18.97 -3.20
N TRP A 83 12.77 18.43 -3.09
CA TRP A 83 11.55 19.18 -3.40
C TRP A 83 11.28 20.31 -2.41
N ILE A 84 11.44 20.05 -1.10
CA ILE A 84 11.25 21.06 -0.05
C ILE A 84 12.27 22.19 -0.21
N GLU A 85 13.55 21.86 -0.43
CA GLU A 85 14.61 22.83 -0.66
C GLU A 85 14.31 23.73 -1.86
N ARG A 86 13.91 23.14 -3.00
CA ARG A 86 13.51 23.90 -4.19
C ARG A 86 12.31 24.80 -3.92
N PHE A 87 11.30 24.30 -3.22
CA PHE A 87 10.10 25.08 -2.89
C PHE A 87 10.43 26.28 -2.01
N CYS A 88 11.27 26.08 -0.98
CA CYS A 88 11.72 27.14 -0.09
C CYS A 88 12.60 28.16 -0.84
N ALA A 89 13.52 27.72 -1.70
CA ALA A 89 14.37 28.61 -2.49
C ALA A 89 13.57 29.47 -3.50
N ALA A 90 12.50 28.92 -4.07
CA ALA A 90 11.61 29.65 -4.98
C ALA A 90 10.77 30.72 -4.26
N ARG A 91 10.53 30.57 -2.96
CA ARG A 91 9.87 31.55 -2.11
C ARG A 91 10.91 32.38 -1.36
N LYS A 92 11.61 33.29 -2.06
CA LYS A 92 12.42 34.32 -1.40
C LYS A 92 11.63 34.94 -0.23
N PRO A 93 12.22 35.15 0.95
CA PRO A 93 11.49 35.72 2.08
C PRO A 93 10.97 37.11 1.70
N LEU A 94 9.72 37.39 2.08
CA LEU A 94 9.19 38.75 2.15
C LEU A 94 10.14 39.52 3.08
N ARG A 95 10.99 40.36 2.50
CA ARG A 95 11.87 41.24 3.29
C ARG A 95 10.97 42.21 4.06
N SER A 96 11.13 42.21 5.39
CA SER A 96 10.60 43.24 6.30
C SER A 96 11.27 44.58 6.05
#